data_AF-A0A803KQC0-F1
#
_entry.id   AF-A0A803KQC0-F1
#
_cell.length_a   1.000
_cell.length_b   1.000
_cell.length_c   1.000
_cell.angle_alpha   90.00
_cell.angle_beta   90.00
_cell.angle_gamma   90.00
#
_symmetry.space_group_name_H-M   'P 1'
#
loop_
_entity.id
_entity.type
_entity.pdbx_description
1 polymer ?
#
loop_
_entity_poly.entity_id
_entity_poly.type
_entity_poly.pdbx_seq_one_letter_code
_entity_poly.pdbx_strand_id
1 'polypeptide(L)'
;MVQSTLRKPVVKNMRKALYAQFTFGIMVYYGVTLVGYWAYGSDVPDYLPKALSGPKWAKILINSAVFLTNVISQHMFFQPVHEALDTRFLKAEEGVYSRENLKRRFLLRALLFAGTTVVAAALPFMGYFISLLGSFTLVTLTFIFPSMIFIKVKGKSARIGQKAWHWTIIFIFSLVAMATTIASFILIIHNVRSYHFFADQ
;
A
#
# COMPACT_ATOMS: atom_id res chain seq x y z
N MET A 1 -15.25 7.15 -5.81
CA MET A 1 -16.00 8.43 -5.82
C MET A 1 -15.33 9.58 -6.60
N VAL A 2 -14.00 9.67 -6.72
CA VAL A 2 -13.34 10.80 -7.43
C VAL A 2 -13.50 10.78 -8.97
N GLN A 3 -13.69 9.61 -9.59
CA GLN A 3 -13.77 9.52 -11.07
C GLN A 3 -15.18 9.60 -11.68
N SER A 4 -16.24 9.45 -10.88
CA SER A 4 -17.63 9.40 -11.40
C SER A 4 -18.20 10.76 -11.82
N THR A 5 -17.48 11.86 -11.61
CA THR A 5 -17.96 13.24 -11.86
C THR A 5 -17.14 13.99 -12.92
N LEU A 6 -16.43 13.27 -13.80
CA LEU A 6 -15.52 13.84 -14.78
C LEU A 6 -16.22 14.40 -16.03
N ARG A 7 -16.84 15.59 -15.95
CA ARG A 7 -17.19 16.39 -17.14
C ARG A 7 -15.98 17.21 -17.61
N LYS A 8 -15.94 17.59 -18.90
CA LYS A 8 -14.73 18.10 -19.59
C LYS A 8 -14.05 19.42 -19.09
N PRO A 9 -14.50 20.20 -18.08
CA PRO A 9 -13.58 21.11 -17.39
C PRO A 9 -12.74 20.44 -16.28
N VAL A 10 -13.22 19.33 -15.70
CA VAL A 10 -12.64 18.69 -14.51
C VAL A 10 -11.36 17.90 -14.84
N VAL A 11 -11.29 17.23 -16.00
CA VAL A 11 -10.12 16.42 -16.39
C VAL A 11 -8.85 17.27 -16.56
N LYS A 12 -8.98 18.48 -17.11
CA LYS A 12 -7.84 19.40 -17.28
C LYS A 12 -7.32 19.89 -15.93
N ASN A 13 -8.24 20.23 -15.02
CA ASN A 13 -7.89 20.67 -13.67
C ASN A 13 -7.31 19.52 -12.84
N MET A 14 -7.87 18.31 -12.93
CA MET A 14 -7.30 17.12 -12.29
C MET A 14 -5.90 16.79 -12.80
N ARG A 15 -5.64 16.92 -14.10
CA ARG A 15 -4.30 16.70 -14.65
C ARG A 15 -3.30 17.74 -14.11
N LYS A 16 -3.69 19.02 -14.05
CA LYS A 16 -2.86 20.06 -13.44
C LYS A 16 -2.58 19.79 -11.96
N ALA A 17 -3.62 19.42 -11.21
CA ALA A 17 -3.49 19.07 -9.80
C ALA A 17 -2.56 17.86 -9.60
N LEU A 18 -2.68 16.84 -10.46
CA LEU A 18 -1.82 15.66 -10.42
C LEU A 18 -0.35 16.01 -10.69
N TYR A 19 -0.08 16.82 -11.72
CA TYR A 19 1.29 17.28 -11.99
C TYR A 19 1.85 18.13 -10.86
N ALA A 20 1.03 19.04 -10.29
CA ALA A 20 1.44 19.84 -9.15
C ALA A 20 1.76 18.97 -7.94
N GLN A 21 0.91 17.99 -7.63
CA GLN A 21 1.11 17.04 -6.53
C GLN A 21 2.40 16.22 -6.71
N PHE A 22 2.64 15.67 -7.90
CA PHE A 22 3.86 14.89 -8.14
C PHE A 22 5.10 15.76 -8.08
N THR A 23 5.07 16.96 -8.68
CA THR A 23 6.22 17.87 -8.69
C THR A 23 6.56 18.31 -7.28
N PHE A 24 5.56 18.73 -6.50
CA PHE A 24 5.74 19.13 -5.11
C PHE A 24 6.20 17.95 -4.24
N GLY A 25 5.60 16.77 -4.42
CA GLY A 25 5.99 15.56 -3.68
C GLY A 25 7.45 15.17 -3.95
N ILE A 26 7.89 15.22 -5.20
CA ILE A 26 9.28 14.97 -5.59
C ILE A 26 10.21 16.01 -4.97
N MET A 27 9.85 17.29 -5.02
CA MET A 27 10.64 18.37 -4.44
C MET A 27 10.83 18.20 -2.94
N VAL A 28 9.76 17.90 -2.19
CA VAL A 28 9.84 17.66 -0.75
C VAL A 28 10.63 16.40 -0.44
N TYR A 29 10.42 15.32 -1.18
CA TYR A 29 11.14 14.06 -0.98
C TYR A 29 12.65 14.25 -1.13
N TYR A 30 13.11 14.79 -2.27
CA TYR A 30 14.53 15.06 -2.49
C TYR A 30 15.08 16.10 -1.53
N GLY A 31 14.30 17.14 -1.19
CA GLY A 31 14.70 18.14 -0.20
C GLY A 31 15.01 17.52 1.15
N VAL A 32 14.11 16.67 1.67
CA VAL A 32 14.31 15.95 2.94
C VAL A 32 15.49 14.99 2.85
N THR A 33 15.65 14.26 1.74
CA THR A 33 16.79 13.35 1.56
C THR A 33 18.13 14.09 1.55
N LEU A 34 18.23 15.19 0.81
CA LEU A 34 19.47 15.99 0.73
C LEU A 34 19.83 16.62 2.07
N VAL A 35 18.85 17.20 2.77
CA VAL A 35 19.06 17.79 4.10
C VAL A 35 19.39 16.70 5.13
N GLY A 36 18.72 15.56 5.08
CA GLY A 36 19.00 14.42 5.97
C GLY A 36 20.40 13.86 5.78
N TYR A 37 20.83 13.69 4.52
CA TYR A 37 22.19 13.25 4.20
C TYR A 37 23.24 14.29 4.62
N TRP A 38 22.97 15.59 4.43
CA TRP A 38 23.90 16.64 4.86
C TRP A 38 24.05 16.71 6.39
N ALA A 39 22.96 16.45 7.14
CA ALA A 39 22.96 16.54 8.60
C ALA A 39 23.53 15.29 9.30
N TYR A 40 23.32 14.08 8.76
CA TYR A 40 23.67 12.82 9.43
C TYR A 40 24.65 11.94 8.64
N GLY A 41 25.03 12.33 7.42
CA GLY A 41 26.00 11.59 6.60
C GLY A 41 25.49 10.21 6.18
N SER A 42 26.40 9.22 6.19
CA SER A 42 26.08 7.81 5.85
C SER A 42 25.38 7.04 6.97
N ASP A 43 25.36 7.56 8.20
CA ASP A 43 24.80 6.89 9.38
C ASP A 43 23.35 7.33 9.69
N VAL A 44 22.56 7.63 8.65
CA VAL A 44 21.14 7.98 8.80
C VAL A 44 20.35 6.73 9.21
N PRO A 45 19.71 6.70 10.39
CA PRO A 45 18.86 5.57 10.77
C PRO A 45 17.55 5.58 9.98
N ASP A 46 16.99 4.39 9.73
CA ASP A 46 15.72 4.17 9.01
C ASP A 46 14.54 4.99 9.57
N TYR A 47 14.59 5.31 10.87
CA TYR A 47 13.62 6.17 11.54
C TYR A 47 14.29 7.44 12.05
N LEU A 48 14.17 8.51 11.27
CA LEU A 48 14.81 9.81 11.50
C LEU A 48 14.60 10.38 12.93
N PRO A 49 13.42 10.25 13.58
CA PRO A 49 13.23 10.72 14.95
C PRO A 49 14.12 10.06 16.01
N LYS A 50 14.73 8.90 15.72
CA LYS A 50 15.74 8.29 16.59
C LYS A 50 17.09 9.00 16.51
N ALA A 51 17.50 9.47 15.32
CA ALA A 51 18.76 10.19 15.09
C ALA A 51 18.75 11.64 15.59
N LEU A 52 17.57 12.25 15.71
CA LEU A 52 17.45 13.63 16.15
C LEU A 52 18.09 13.81 17.54
N SER A 53 19.16 14.61 17.65
CA SER A 53 19.79 15.02 18.92
C SER A 53 19.07 16.20 19.59
N GLY A 54 17.88 16.55 19.11
CA GLY A 54 17.08 17.69 19.56
C GLY A 54 16.34 17.50 20.89
N PRO A 55 15.59 18.54 21.33
CA PRO A 55 14.94 18.56 22.63
C PRO A 55 13.85 17.48 22.75
N LYS A 56 13.70 16.91 23.96
CA LYS A 56 12.80 15.77 24.23
C LYS A 56 11.35 16.03 23.80
N TRP A 57 10.85 17.26 23.94
CA TRP A 57 9.49 17.64 23.54
C TRP A 57 9.25 17.51 22.03
N ALA A 58 10.26 17.80 21.20
CA ALA A 58 10.15 17.69 19.75
C ALA A 58 10.04 16.23 19.31
N LYS A 59 10.80 15.33 19.94
CA LYS A 59 10.66 13.88 19.70
C LYS A 59 9.26 13.37 20.06
N ILE A 60 8.73 13.81 21.21
CA ILE A 60 7.39 13.40 21.66
C ILE A 60 6.34 13.88 20.67
N LEU A 61 6.43 15.15 20.23
CA LEU A 61 5.50 15.73 19.26
C LEU A 61 5.54 15.00 17.90
N ILE A 62 6.73 14.68 17.40
CA ILE A 62 6.87 13.95 16.12
C ILE A 62 6.28 12.55 16.24
N ASN A 63 6.61 11.82 17.31
CA ASN A 63 6.09 10.47 17.50
C ASN A 63 4.56 10.46 17.69
N SER A 64 3.99 11.45 18.40
CA SER A 64 2.54 11.54 18.57
C SER A 64 1.83 11.90 17.26
N ALA A 65 2.41 12.78 16.44
CA ALA A 65 1.89 13.10 15.11
C ALA A 65 1.94 11.89 14.16
N VAL A 66 3.05 11.16 14.13
CA VAL A 66 3.20 9.91 13.35
C VAL A 66 2.19 8.86 13.82
N PHE A 67 2.01 8.70 15.13
CA PHE A 67 1.00 7.80 15.67
C PHE A 67 -0.42 8.18 15.22
N LEU A 68 -0.80 9.45 15.36
CA LEU A 68 -2.13 9.92 15.01
C LEU A 68 -2.42 9.75 13.50
N THR A 69 -1.47 10.14 12.66
CA THR A 69 -1.58 9.97 11.20
C THR A 69 -1.66 8.51 10.78
N ASN A 70 -0.94 7.61 11.47
CA ASN A 70 -1.03 6.18 11.22
C ASN A 70 -2.43 5.63 11.56
N VAL A 71 -2.98 5.98 12.72
CA VAL A 71 -4.34 5.57 13.15
C VAL A 71 -5.39 6.02 12.12
N ILE A 72 -5.33 7.28 11.69
CA ILE A 72 -6.23 7.83 10.68
C ILE A 72 -6.09 7.07 9.35
N SER A 73 -4.85 6.84 8.91
CA SER A 73 -4.56 6.13 7.66
C SER A 73 -5.11 4.70 7.69
N GLN A 74 -4.86 3.96 8.77
CA GLN A 74 -5.39 2.61 8.95
C GLN A 74 -6.92 2.59 8.83
N HIS A 75 -7.61 3.50 9.53
CA HIS A 75 -9.07 3.57 9.46
C HIS A 75 -9.56 3.87 8.04
N MET A 76 -8.90 4.77 7.31
CA MET A 76 -9.23 5.07 5.91
C MET A 76 -9.03 3.87 4.98
N PHE A 77 -8.00 3.04 5.20
CA PHE A 77 -7.77 1.84 4.39
C PHE A 77 -8.79 0.73 4.65
N PHE A 78 -9.30 0.59 5.88
CA PHE A 78 -10.31 -0.42 6.20
C PHE A 78 -11.72 -0.05 5.74
N GLN A 79 -12.03 1.24 5.54
CA GLN A 79 -13.33 1.70 5.06
C GLN A 79 -13.84 0.96 3.80
N PRO A 80 -13.11 0.93 2.68
CA PRO A 80 -13.59 0.24 1.47
C PRO A 80 -13.73 -1.27 1.66
N VAL A 81 -12.93 -1.89 2.52
CA VAL A 81 -13.04 -3.32 2.83
C VAL A 81 -14.34 -3.59 3.59
N HIS A 82 -14.64 -2.78 4.60
CA HIS A 82 -15.89 -2.87 5.34
C HIS A 82 -17.09 -2.61 4.44
N GLU A 83 -17.05 -1.60 3.57
CA GLU A 83 -18.13 -1.29 2.63
C GLU A 83 -18.37 -2.42 1.63
N ALA A 84 -17.32 -3.04 1.09
CA ALA A 84 -17.42 -4.17 0.17
C ALA A 84 -18.01 -5.42 0.85
N LEU A 85 -17.63 -5.69 2.11
CA LEU A 85 -18.19 -6.79 2.88
C LEU A 85 -19.63 -6.53 3.27
N ASP A 86 -19.93 -5.32 3.72
CA ASP A 86 -21.28 -4.89 4.08
C ASP A 86 -22.20 -5.03 2.85
N THR A 87 -21.78 -4.59 1.67
CA THR A 87 -22.56 -4.71 0.42
C THR A 87 -22.80 -6.17 -0.01
N ARG A 88 -21.85 -7.07 0.26
CA ARG A 88 -21.93 -8.47 -0.20
C ARG A 88 -22.69 -9.39 0.78
N PHE A 89 -22.65 -9.09 2.07
CA PHE A 89 -23.12 -10.00 3.12
C PHE A 89 -24.32 -9.47 3.94
N LEU A 90 -24.62 -8.16 3.89
CA LEU A 90 -25.85 -7.62 4.45
C LEU A 90 -27.01 -7.88 3.48
N LYS A 91 -28.16 -8.26 4.03
CA LYS A 91 -29.37 -8.42 3.22
C LYS A 91 -29.90 -7.03 2.87
N ALA A 92 -30.08 -6.75 1.57
CA ALA A 92 -30.67 -5.51 1.09
C ALA A 92 -32.15 -5.34 1.47
N GLU A 93 -32.83 -6.44 1.81
CA GLU A 93 -34.25 -6.47 2.19
C GLU A 93 -34.51 -6.06 3.65
N GLU A 94 -33.48 -6.05 4.50
CA GLU A 94 -33.58 -5.63 5.89
C GLU A 94 -32.92 -4.27 6.09
N GLY A 95 -33.52 -3.41 6.93
CA GLY A 95 -32.93 -2.12 7.27
C GLY A 95 -31.49 -2.27 7.80
N VAL A 96 -30.64 -1.28 7.52
CA VAL A 96 -29.22 -1.25 7.94
C VAL A 96 -29.05 -1.44 9.45
N TYR A 97 -30.07 -1.08 10.25
CA TYR A 97 -30.11 -1.21 11.71
C TYR A 97 -30.96 -2.41 12.21
N SER A 98 -31.35 -3.34 11.33
CA SER A 98 -31.97 -4.61 11.75
C SER A 98 -31.03 -5.38 12.69
N ARG A 99 -31.58 -6.06 13.71
CA ARG A 99 -30.80 -6.86 14.66
C ARG A 99 -29.96 -7.95 13.97
N GLU A 100 -30.44 -8.53 12.85
CA GLU A 100 -29.65 -9.52 12.09
C GLU A 100 -28.47 -8.87 11.36
N ASN A 101 -28.70 -7.74 10.68
CA ASN A 101 -27.65 -6.99 9.98
C ASN A 101 -26.58 -6.46 10.94
N LEU A 102 -26.95 -6.01 12.14
CA LEU A 102 -26.00 -5.57 13.15
C LEU A 102 -25.13 -6.74 13.67
N LYS A 103 -25.72 -7.92 13.91
CA LYS A 103 -24.99 -9.13 14.29
C LYS A 103 -24.02 -9.57 13.19
N ARG A 104 -24.47 -9.60 11.92
CA ARG A 104 -23.63 -9.95 10.76
C ARG A 104 -22.46 -8.99 10.62
N ARG A 105 -22.70 -7.68 10.75
CA ARG A 105 -21.65 -6.65 10.70
C ARG A 105 -20.62 -6.82 11.81
N PHE A 106 -21.07 -7.10 13.04
CA PHE A 106 -20.17 -7.36 14.15
C PHE A 106 -19.35 -8.63 13.92
N LEU A 107 -19.97 -9.71 13.44
CA LEU A 107 -19.28 -10.96 13.10
C LEU A 107 -18.24 -10.76 12.00
N LEU A 108 -18.57 -10.05 10.92
CA LEU A 108 -17.64 -9.76 9.82
C LEU A 108 -16.42 -8.97 10.30
N ARG A 109 -16.64 -7.96 11.16
CA ARG A 109 -15.56 -7.17 11.76
C ARG A 109 -14.71 -8.00 12.71
N ALA A 110 -15.33 -8.80 13.56
CA ALA A 110 -14.62 -9.69 14.49
C ALA A 110 -13.80 -10.73 13.73
N LEU A 111 -14.35 -11.33 12.66
CA LEU A 111 -13.67 -12.29 11.81
C LEU A 111 -12.48 -11.64 11.09
N LEU A 112 -12.66 -10.45 10.52
CA LEU A 112 -11.58 -9.70 9.90
C LEU A 112 -10.45 -9.42 10.90
N PHE A 113 -10.79 -8.90 12.08
CA PHE A 113 -9.82 -8.56 13.10
C PHE A 113 -9.08 -9.80 13.62
N ALA A 114 -9.81 -10.88 13.89
CA ALA A 114 -9.23 -12.17 14.29
C ALA A 114 -8.30 -12.72 13.19
N GLY A 115 -8.75 -12.70 11.93
CA GLY A 115 -7.95 -13.12 10.78
C GLY A 115 -6.65 -12.32 10.64
N THR A 116 -6.73 -10.99 10.73
CA THR A 116 -5.53 -10.14 10.68
C THR A 116 -4.60 -10.39 11.87
N THR A 117 -5.15 -10.68 13.05
CA THR A 117 -4.36 -10.97 14.26
C THR A 117 -3.65 -12.31 14.14
N VAL A 118 -4.31 -13.35 13.61
CA VAL A 118 -3.72 -14.66 13.35
C VAL A 118 -2.60 -14.55 12.31
N VAL A 119 -2.83 -13.80 11.23
CA VAL A 119 -1.80 -13.55 10.20
C VAL A 119 -0.60 -12.80 10.80
N ALA A 120 -0.85 -11.78 11.63
CA ALA A 120 0.21 -11.06 12.32
C ALA A 120 1.00 -11.95 13.30
N ALA A 121 0.32 -12.82 14.04
CA ALA A 121 0.95 -13.76 14.97
C ALA A 121 1.74 -14.87 14.27
N ALA A 122 1.30 -15.31 13.08
CA ALA A 122 1.93 -16.37 12.32
C ALA A 122 3.16 -15.94 11.52
N LEU A 123 3.37 -14.62 11.32
CA LEU A 123 4.43 -14.07 10.48
C LEU A 123 5.48 -13.33 11.35
N PRO A 124 6.50 -14.03 11.89
CA PRO A 124 7.56 -13.40 12.67
C PRO A 124 8.39 -12.38 11.85
N PHE A 125 8.35 -12.48 10.51
CA PHE A 125 9.07 -11.58 9.60
C PHE A 125 8.13 -10.71 8.75
N MET A 126 7.35 -9.86 9.40
CA MET A 126 6.40 -8.95 8.74
C MET A 126 7.07 -8.09 7.64
N GLY A 127 8.34 -7.70 7.81
CA GLY A 127 9.09 -6.90 6.82
C GLY A 127 9.19 -7.56 5.45
N TYR A 128 9.63 -8.82 5.38
CA TYR A 128 9.77 -9.54 4.10
C TYR A 128 8.41 -9.79 3.43
N PHE A 129 7.37 -10.04 4.23
CA PHE A 129 6.02 -10.23 3.73
C PHE A 129 5.42 -8.95 3.14
N ILE A 130 5.62 -7.80 3.80
CA ILE A 130 5.19 -6.50 3.28
C ILE A 130 5.96 -6.16 2.01
N SER A 131 7.28 -6.38 1.96
CA SER A 131 8.07 -6.16 0.75
C SER A 131 7.62 -7.05 -0.42
N LEU A 132 7.29 -8.32 -0.14
CA LEU A 132 6.75 -9.27 -1.10
C LEU A 132 5.40 -8.78 -1.67
N LEU A 133 4.41 -8.60 -0.79
CA LEU A 133 3.06 -8.20 -1.20
C LEU A 133 3.07 -6.82 -1.84
N GLY A 134 3.89 -5.90 -1.31
CA GLY A 134 4.09 -4.57 -1.83
C GLY A 134 4.67 -4.62 -3.24
N SER A 135 5.75 -5.36 -3.46
CA SER A 135 6.35 -5.53 -4.79
C SER A 135 5.35 -6.15 -5.77
N PHE A 136 4.75 -7.28 -5.43
CA PHE A 136 3.80 -7.97 -6.30
C PHE A 136 2.58 -7.10 -6.64
N THR A 137 1.92 -6.53 -5.64
CA THR A 137 0.69 -5.75 -5.82
C THR A 137 0.97 -4.42 -6.50
N LEU A 138 2.02 -3.71 -6.10
CA LEU A 138 2.40 -2.42 -6.70
C LEU A 138 2.82 -2.62 -8.15
N VAL A 139 3.69 -3.59 -8.45
CA VAL A 139 4.13 -3.86 -9.81
C VAL A 139 2.95 -4.23 -10.71
N THR A 140 2.06 -5.09 -10.21
CA THR A 140 0.88 -5.52 -10.96
C THR A 140 -0.07 -4.35 -11.20
N LEU A 141 -0.38 -3.55 -10.18
CA LEU A 141 -1.36 -2.48 -10.27
C LEU A 141 -0.83 -1.25 -11.03
N THR A 142 0.47 -0.95 -10.92
CA THR A 142 1.08 0.25 -11.51
C THR A 142 1.55 0.02 -12.95
N PHE A 143 2.11 -1.14 -13.29
CA PHE A 143 2.71 -1.36 -14.61
C PHE A 143 1.92 -2.34 -15.48
N ILE A 144 1.52 -3.48 -14.90
CA ILE A 144 0.85 -4.55 -15.65
C ILE A 144 -0.60 -4.16 -15.97
N PHE A 145 -1.36 -3.71 -14.98
CA PHE A 145 -2.79 -3.42 -15.11
C PHE A 145 -3.10 -2.29 -16.11
N PRO A 146 -2.43 -1.12 -16.09
CA PRO A 146 -2.68 -0.07 -17.08
C PRO A 146 -2.30 -0.50 -18.50
N SER A 147 -1.23 -1.29 -18.65
CA SER A 147 -0.79 -1.83 -19.94
C SER A 147 -1.80 -2.82 -20.51
N MET A 148 -2.37 -3.71 -19.66
CA MET A 148 -3.44 -4.61 -20.06
C MET A 148 -4.71 -3.86 -20.48
N ILE A 149 -5.11 -2.82 -19.72
CA ILE A 149 -6.26 -1.98 -20.09
C ILE A 149 -6.01 -1.29 -21.42
N PHE A 150 -4.81 -0.73 -21.64
CA PHE A 150 -4.46 -0.08 -22.91
C PHE A 150 -4.59 -1.05 -24.09
N ILE A 151 -4.04 -2.27 -23.97
CA ILE A 151 -4.14 -3.29 -25.01
C ILE A 151 -5.61 -3.71 -25.22
N LYS A 152 -6.39 -3.90 -24.15
CA LYS A 152 -7.80 -4.31 -24.26
C LYS A 152 -8.69 -3.24 -24.90
N VAL A 153 -8.45 -1.97 -24.59
CA VAL A 153 -9.28 -0.84 -25.07
C VAL A 153 -8.81 -0.33 -26.44
N LYS A 154 -7.50 -0.14 -26.63
CA LYS A 154 -6.93 0.43 -27.86
C LYS A 154 -6.27 -0.59 -28.76
N GLY A 155 -6.27 -1.88 -28.42
CA GLY A 155 -5.59 -2.92 -29.18
C GLY A 155 -6.02 -3.01 -30.64
N LYS A 156 -7.24 -2.69 -31.02
CA LYS A 156 -7.63 -2.74 -32.44
C LYS A 156 -7.11 -1.55 -33.27
N SER A 157 -6.82 -0.41 -32.63
CA SER A 157 -6.41 0.84 -33.29
C SER A 157 -4.94 1.22 -33.02
N ALA A 158 -4.29 0.60 -32.03
CA ALA A 158 -2.91 0.88 -31.66
C ALA A 158 -1.91 0.31 -32.67
N ARG A 159 -0.82 1.05 -32.90
CA ARG A 159 0.29 0.61 -33.75
C ARG A 159 0.96 -0.64 -33.18
N ILE A 160 1.50 -1.48 -34.05
CA ILE A 160 2.20 -2.73 -33.66
C ILE A 160 3.33 -2.45 -32.66
N GLY A 161 4.12 -1.38 -32.87
CA GLY A 161 5.17 -0.98 -31.93
C GLY A 161 4.67 -0.57 -30.54
N GLN A 162 3.48 0.07 -30.45
CA GLN A 162 2.88 0.41 -29.15
C GLN A 162 2.38 -0.83 -28.41
N LYS A 163 1.83 -1.80 -29.15
CA LYS A 163 1.44 -3.09 -28.56
C LYS A 163 2.66 -3.86 -28.07
N ALA A 164 3.71 -3.92 -28.87
CA ALA A 164 4.96 -4.58 -28.51
C ALA A 164 5.54 -3.96 -27.23
N TRP A 165 5.58 -2.62 -27.13
CA TRP A 165 6.02 -1.92 -25.93
C TRP A 165 5.25 -2.31 -24.67
N HIS A 166 3.91 -2.29 -24.72
CA HIS A 166 3.09 -2.68 -23.57
C HIS A 166 3.22 -4.16 -23.23
N TRP A 167 3.37 -5.05 -24.22
CA TRP A 167 3.66 -6.46 -23.97
C TRP A 167 5.04 -6.68 -23.33
N THR A 168 6.06 -5.94 -23.77
CA THR A 168 7.39 -5.97 -23.15
C THR A 168 7.34 -5.49 -21.70
N ILE A 169 6.59 -4.43 -21.39
CA ILE A 169 6.37 -3.98 -20.01
C ILE A 169 5.73 -5.11 -19.19
N ILE A 170 4.63 -5.70 -19.68
CA ILE A 170 3.95 -6.79 -18.96
C ILE A 170 4.91 -7.95 -18.69
N PHE A 171 5.68 -8.37 -19.69
CA PHE A 171 6.62 -9.47 -19.58
C PHE A 171 7.73 -9.19 -18.55
N ILE A 172 8.43 -8.06 -18.68
CA ILE A 172 9.53 -7.69 -17.79
C ILE A 172 9.05 -7.57 -16.34
N PHE A 173 7.96 -6.83 -16.12
CA PHE A 173 7.46 -6.60 -14.77
C PHE A 173 6.85 -7.85 -14.13
N SER A 174 6.30 -8.77 -14.92
CA SER A 174 5.92 -10.11 -14.44
C SER A 174 7.13 -10.90 -13.97
N LEU A 175 8.24 -10.85 -14.72
CA LEU A 175 9.48 -11.55 -14.40
C LEU A 175 10.11 -10.99 -13.11
N VAL A 176 10.09 -9.66 -12.95
CA VAL A 176 10.50 -8.99 -11.70
C VAL A 176 9.61 -9.43 -10.53
N ALA A 177 8.29 -9.44 -10.68
CA ALA A 177 7.38 -9.87 -9.63
C ALA A 177 7.59 -11.34 -9.23
N MET A 178 7.89 -12.23 -10.19
CA MET A 178 8.25 -13.61 -9.90
C MET A 178 9.58 -13.71 -9.14
N ALA A 179 10.61 -12.98 -9.59
CA ALA A 179 11.92 -12.99 -8.96
C ALA A 179 11.86 -12.47 -7.51
N THR A 180 11.14 -11.38 -7.25
CA THR A 180 10.95 -10.85 -5.89
C THR A 180 10.16 -11.82 -5.04
N THR A 181 9.17 -12.49 -5.62
CA THR A 181 8.39 -13.52 -4.93
C THR A 181 9.28 -14.66 -4.46
N ILE A 182 10.07 -15.24 -5.37
CA ILE A 182 10.99 -16.33 -5.06
C ILE A 182 12.03 -15.89 -4.01
N ALA A 183 12.61 -14.70 -4.17
CA ALA A 183 13.59 -14.17 -3.22
C ALA A 183 13.01 -14.04 -1.80
N SER A 184 11.80 -13.47 -1.67
CA SER A 184 11.13 -13.36 -0.38
C SER A 184 10.79 -14.73 0.22
N PHE A 185 10.35 -15.70 -0.57
CA PHE A 185 10.10 -17.06 -0.08
C PHE A 185 11.38 -17.74 0.44
N ILE A 186 12.49 -17.62 -0.30
CA ILE A 186 13.79 -18.16 0.13
C ILE A 186 14.24 -17.49 1.43
N LEU A 187 14.11 -16.16 1.53
CA LEU A 187 14.44 -15.40 2.74
C LEU A 187 13.57 -15.82 3.92
N ILE A 188 12.27 -16.06 3.73
CA ILE A 188 11.38 -16.54 4.79
C ILE A 188 11.82 -17.94 5.23
N ILE A 189 12.05 -18.89 4.32
CA ILE A 189 12.47 -20.26 4.68
C ILE A 189 13.82 -20.26 5.41
N HIS A 190 14.78 -19.48 4.93
CA HIS A 190 16.09 -19.36 5.55
C HIS A 190 15.99 -18.77 6.96
N ASN A 191 15.24 -17.69 7.12
CA ASN A 191 15.05 -17.06 8.43
C ASN A 191 14.21 -17.91 9.39
N VAL A 192 13.22 -18.65 8.90
CA VAL A 192 12.43 -19.61 9.71
C VAL A 192 13.30 -20.76 10.22
N ARG A 193 14.29 -21.23 9.45
CA ARG A 193 15.23 -22.26 9.92
C ARG A 193 16.18 -21.79 11.02
N SER A 194 16.49 -20.50 11.08
CA SER A 194 17.25 -19.88 12.17
C SER A 194 16.38 -19.41 13.33
N TYR A 195 15.06 -19.50 13.22
CA TYR A 195 14.12 -19.05 14.24
C TYR A 195 13.81 -20.16 15.23
N HIS A 196 14.43 -20.12 16.41
CA HIS A 196 13.96 -20.88 17.55
C HIS A 196 12.69 -20.21 18.07
N PHE A 197 11.57 -20.94 17.97
CA PHE A 197 10.20 -20.49 18.26
C PHE A 197 9.99 -19.93 19.69
N PHE A 198 10.97 -20.11 20.58
CA PHE A 198 11.06 -19.54 21.93
C PHE A 198 12.52 -19.31 22.35
N ALA A 199 13.17 -18.26 21.87
CA ALA A 199 14.33 -17.72 22.56
C ALA A 199 13.86 -16.54 23.41
N ASP A 200 13.68 -16.81 24.71
CA ASP A 200 13.51 -15.79 25.74
C ASP A 200 14.60 -14.71 25.62
N GLN A 201 14.19 -13.46 25.45
CA GLN A 201 14.57 -12.28 26.25
C GLN A 201 14.01 -10.99 25.64
#